data_AF-A0A9E5P6H8-F1
#
_entry.id   AF-A0A9E5P6H8-F1
#
_cell.length_a   1.000
_cell.length_b   1.000
_cell.length_c   1.000
_cell.angle_alpha   90.00
_cell.angle_beta   90.00
_cell.angle_gamma   90.00
#
_symmetry.space_group_name_H-M   'P 1'
#
loop_
_entity.id
_entity.type
_entity.pdbx_description
1 polymer ?
#
loop_
_entity_poly.entity_id
_entity_poly.type
_entity_poly.pdbx_seq_one_letter_code
_entity_poly.pdbx_strand_id
1 'polypeptide(L)' 'IEGDYPVIHRTLYRVHQRVAETYRVGRVALAGDSAHINNPLGGMGMNGGLHDAVNLAEKLTRIIRD' A
#
# COMPACT_ATOMS: atom_id res chain seq x y z
N ILE A 1 20.86 5.07 33.43
CA ILE A 1 20.95 5.69 32.09
C ILE A 1 19.80 6.68 32.02
N GLU A 2 20.01 7.85 32.62
CA GLU A 2 19.10 9.00 32.55
C GLU A 2 19.58 9.80 31.35
N GLY A 3 18.97 9.56 30.20
CA GLY A 3 19.18 10.34 28.99
C GLY A 3 17.82 10.92 28.60
N ASP A 4 17.70 12.23 28.67
CA ASP A 4 16.48 12.96 28.31
C ASP A 4 16.40 13.02 26.77
N TYR A 5 15.88 11.96 26.15
CA TYR A 5 15.73 11.90 24.70
C TYR A 5 14.37 12.51 24.31
N PRO A 6 14.34 13.52 23.42
CA PRO A 6 13.08 14.10 22.99
C PRO A 6 12.28 13.08 22.16
N VAL A 7 11.08 12.74 22.61
CA VAL A 7 10.12 11.96 21.82
C VAL A 7 9.55 12.87 20.74
N ILE A 8 10.06 12.74 19.51
CA ILE A 8 9.61 13.56 18.37
C ILE A 8 8.22 13.17 17.90
N HIS A 9 7.88 11.88 17.96
CA HIS A 9 6.60 11.38 17.47
C HIS A 9 6.17 10.08 18.15
N ARG A 10 4.87 9.96 18.42
CA ARG A 10 4.21 8.74 18.87
C ARG A 10 2.79 8.71 18.33
N THR A 11 2.42 7.61 17.68
CA THR A 11 1.07 7.40 17.16
C THR A 11 0.60 5.99 17.46
N LEU A 12 -0.69 5.83 17.77
CA LEU A 12 -1.32 4.52 17.88
C LEU A 12 -1.62 3.96 16.49
N TYR A 13 -1.10 2.76 16.21
CA TYR A 13 -1.41 2.04 14.98
C TYR A 13 -2.48 0.98 15.24
N ARG A 14 -3.58 1.04 14.48
CA ARG A 14 -4.61 0.00 14.50
C ARG A 14 -4.29 -1.04 13.43
N VAL A 15 -4.18 -2.29 13.83
CA VAL A 15 -3.95 -3.40 12.90
C VAL A 15 -5.23 -3.67 12.11
N HIS A 16 -5.09 -3.74 10.79
CA HIS A 16 -6.15 -4.05 9.84
C HIS A 16 -5.67 -5.16 8.91
N GLN A 17 -6.60 -6.02 8.49
CA GLN A 17 -6.40 -6.99 7.42
C GLN A 17 -7.63 -6.97 6.53
N ARG A 18 -7.50 -6.36 5.35
CA ARG A 18 -8.60 -6.18 4.40
C ARG A 18 -8.05 -6.23 2.98
N VAL A 19 -8.85 -6.75 2.07
CA VAL A 19 -8.58 -6.75 0.64
C VAL A 19 -9.85 -6.37 -0.09
N ALA A 20 -9.72 -5.55 -1.13
CA ALA A 20 -10.82 -5.20 -2.01
C ALA A 20 -11.25 -6.44 -2.81
N GLU A 21 -12.56 -6.62 -2.96
CA GLU A 21 -13.12 -7.74 -3.74
C GLU A 21 -12.70 -7.66 -5.21
N THR A 22 -12.62 -6.44 -5.76
CA THR A 22 -12.09 -6.18 -7.10
C THR A 22 -11.11 -5.01 -7.06
N TYR A 23 -10.05 -5.12 -7.86
CA TYR A 23 -9.01 -4.09 -7.98
C TYR A 23 -9.27 -3.15 -9.15
N ARG A 24 -10.31 -3.40 -9.97
CA ARG A 24 -10.63 -2.57 -11.13
C ARG A 24 -12.12 -2.59 -11.44
N VAL A 25 -12.66 -1.40 -11.74
CA VAL A 25 -13.98 -1.21 -12.34
C VAL A 25 -13.87 -0.20 -13.48
N GLY A 26 -14.19 -0.62 -14.70
CA GLY A 26 -14.11 0.25 -15.88
C GLY A 26 -12.69 0.77 -16.12
N ARG A 27 -12.51 2.10 -16.02
CA ARG A 27 -11.21 2.81 -16.18
C ARG A 27 -10.54 3.18 -14.85
N VAL A 28 -11.08 2.72 -13.73
CA VAL A 28 -10.55 2.99 -12.39
C VAL A 28 -9.92 1.72 -11.84
N ALA A 29 -8.70 1.82 -11.31
CA ALA A 29 -7.97 0.74 -10.67
C ALA A 29 -7.50 1.16 -9.27
N LEU A 30 -7.43 0.19 -8.36
CA LEU A 30 -6.90 0.33 -6.99
C LEU A 30 -5.50 -0.27 -6.91
N ALA A 31 -4.65 0.29 -6.04
CA ALA A 31 -3.30 -0.21 -5.76
C ALA A 31 -2.89 0.18 -4.33
N GLY A 32 -2.08 -0.67 -3.69
CA GLY A 32 -1.59 -0.42 -2.32
C GLY A 32 -2.71 -0.39 -1.29
N ASP A 33 -2.66 0.49 -0.30
CA ASP A 33 -3.63 0.54 0.81
C ASP A 33 -5.09 0.74 0.38
N SER A 34 -5.32 1.30 -0.81
CA SER A 34 -6.67 1.40 -1.40
C SER A 34 -7.24 0.05 -1.83
N ALA A 35 -6.36 -0.92 -2.15
CA ALA A 35 -6.72 -2.26 -2.59
C ALA A 35 -6.52 -3.30 -1.49
N HIS A 36 -5.49 -3.16 -0.66
CA HIS A 36 -5.17 -4.11 0.39
C HIS A 36 -4.50 -3.44 1.59
N ILE A 37 -4.96 -3.74 2.80
CA ILE A 37 -4.33 -3.30 4.05
C ILE A 37 -3.86 -4.53 4.80
N ASN A 38 -2.59 -4.52 5.18
CA ASN A 38 -1.91 -5.64 5.82
C ASN A 38 -1.52 -5.32 7.26
N ASN A 39 -1.36 -6.37 8.05
CA ASN A 39 -0.61 -6.27 9.29
C ASN A 39 0.83 -5.81 8.97
N PRO A 40 1.42 -4.84 9.69
CA PRO A 40 2.77 -4.33 9.43
C PRO A 40 3.88 -5.38 9.51
N LEU A 41 3.62 -6.54 10.12
CA LEU A 41 4.59 -7.63 10.19
C LEU A 41 5.08 -8.02 8.78
N GLY A 42 6.41 -7.99 8.60
CA GLY A 42 7.06 -8.38 7.35
C GLY A 42 7.05 -7.35 6.23
N GLY A 43 6.54 -6.12 6.46
CA GLY A 43 6.60 -5.04 5.47
C GLY A 43 5.77 -5.27 4.20
N MET A 44 4.82 -6.22 4.25
CA MET A 44 4.06 -6.66 3.07
C MET A 44 3.14 -5.57 2.50
N GLY A 45 2.69 -4.61 3.32
CA GLY A 45 1.87 -3.48 2.84
C GLY A 45 2.60 -2.62 1.81
N MET A 46 3.79 -2.11 2.17
CA MET A 46 4.59 -1.27 1.29
C MET A 46 5.11 -2.04 0.06
N ASN A 47 5.66 -3.24 0.29
CA ASN A 47 6.21 -4.04 -0.81
C ASN A 47 5.11 -4.46 -1.80
N GLY A 48 3.95 -4.90 -1.29
CA GLY A 48 2.79 -5.24 -2.12
C GLY A 48 2.31 -4.05 -2.94
N GLY A 49 2.18 -2.87 -2.31
CA GLY A 49 1.78 -1.65 -3.02
C GLY A 49 2.76 -1.22 -4.12
N LEU A 50 4.07 -1.42 -3.92
CA LEU A 50 5.06 -1.19 -4.97
C LEU A 50 4.87 -2.16 -6.14
N HIS A 51 4.66 -3.45 -5.87
CA HIS A 51 4.41 -4.44 -6.90
C HIS A 51 3.12 -4.17 -7.67
N ASP A 52 2.05 -3.76 -6.98
CA ASP A 52 0.79 -3.33 -7.60
C ASP A 52 1.03 -2.18 -8.59
N ALA A 53 1.75 -1.14 -8.16
CA ALA A 53 2.02 0.05 -8.97
C ALA A 53 2.84 -0.29 -10.22
N VAL A 54 3.89 -1.12 -10.08
CA VAL A 54 4.72 -1.57 -11.21
C VAL A 54 3.88 -2.35 -12.22
N ASN A 55 3.06 -3.29 -11.74
CA ASN A 55 2.20 -4.10 -12.60
C ASN A 55 1.15 -3.25 -13.34
N LEU A 56 0.53 -2.31 -12.63
CA LEU A 56 -0.48 -1.42 -13.20
C LEU A 56 0.12 -0.48 -14.25
N ALA A 57 1.29 0.10 -13.96
CA ALA A 57 1.98 1.01 -14.88
C ALA A 57 2.35 0.33 -16.20
N GLU A 58 2.85 -0.90 -16.16
CA GLU A 58 3.16 -1.68 -17.37
C GLU A 58 1.91 -1.86 -18.25
N LYS A 59 0.80 -2.29 -17.65
CA LYS A 59 -0.47 -2.51 -18.36
C LYS A 59 -1.06 -1.23 -18.93
N LEU A 60 -1.07 -0.16 -18.16
CA LEU A 60 -1.56 1.15 -18.62
C LEU A 60 -0.70 1.69 -19.76
N THR A 61 0.62 1.50 -19.71
CA THR A 61 1.53 1.94 -20.78
C THR A 61 1.21 1.25 -22.10
N ARG A 62 0.92 -0.06 -22.09
CA ARG A 62 0.50 -0.78 -23.30
C ARG A 62 -0.81 -0.22 -23.85
N ILE A 63 -1.84 -0.13 -23.01
CA ILE A 63 -3.17 0.37 -23.40
C ILE A 63 -3.14 1.78 -23.99
N ILE A 64 -2.29 2.67 -23.49
CA ILE A 64 -2.23 4.07 -23.95
C ILE A 64 -1.40 4.21 -25.25
N ARG A 65 -0.54 3.24 -25.55
CA ARG A 65 0.34 3.25 -26.73
C ARG A 65 -0.17 2.39 -27.89
N ASP A 66 -1.15 1.54 -27.63
CA ASP A 66 -1.93 0.81 -28.64
C ASP A 66 -2.93 1.76 -29.33
#